data_AF-A0A3B9AYU6-F1
#
_entry.id   AF-A0A3B9AYU6-F1
#
_cell.length_a   1.000
_cell.length_b   1.000
_cell.length_c   1.000
_cell.angle_alpha   90.00
_cell.angle_beta   90.00
_cell.angle_gamma   90.00
#
_symmetry.space_group_name_H-M   'P 1'
#
loop_
_entity.id
_entity.type
_entity.pdbx_description
1 polymer ?
#
loop_
_entity_poly.entity_id
_entity_poly.type
_entity_poly.pdbx_seq_one_letter_code
_entity_poly.pdbx_strand_id
1 'polypeptide(L)'
;MTGACRTLQVRDFHTRDILPNRLPKLALLVHERSFLEAFDIALTREVVINNMVGGPYAPAPWVAYGVTDQALQDVFNVLGNELEENMNQSATGQPFGHAKFKLLQYQRRNSGWGWTIASAGTLMIPNLFGMPLRTNRVELELQMEIEDAKGQTVVRYTAPGVGKARVAAYHGYDNTNAVRKANLLALQDAMSVIKQQLNSNVSTLNSQLETAGTIEKQSGK
;
A
#
# COMPACT_ATOMS: atom_id res chain seq x y z
N MET A 1 -20.13 -14.75 6.66
CA MET A 1 -18.68 -14.73 6.96
C MET A 1 -18.08 -16.02 6.43
N THR A 2 -17.18 -15.94 5.45
CA THR A 2 -16.40 -17.10 4.98
C THR A 2 -15.31 -17.39 6.01
N GLY A 3 -15.19 -18.62 6.52
CA GLY A 3 -14.19 -19.04 7.50
C GLY A 3 -12.76 -19.06 6.96
N ALA A 4 -12.24 -17.91 6.53
CA ALA A 4 -10.86 -17.75 6.13
C ALA A 4 -9.96 -17.74 7.37
N CYS A 5 -8.96 -18.63 7.42
CA CYS A 5 -8.06 -18.75 8.56
C CYS A 5 -6.73 -18.02 8.36
N ARG A 6 -6.48 -17.41 7.19
CA ARG A 6 -5.19 -16.78 6.88
C ARG A 6 -5.18 -15.30 7.27
N THR A 7 -4.36 -14.96 8.25
CA THR A 7 -4.09 -13.58 8.64
C THR A 7 -3.10 -12.92 7.68
N LEU A 8 -3.34 -11.66 7.34
CA LEU A 8 -2.40 -10.83 6.59
C LEU A 8 -1.24 -10.40 7.51
N GLN A 9 -0.01 -10.71 7.12
CA GLN A 9 1.20 -10.28 7.83
C GLN A 9 1.89 -9.21 6.98
N VAL A 10 1.91 -7.97 7.46
CA VAL A 10 2.48 -6.82 6.71
C VAL A 10 3.98 -7.00 6.45
N ARG A 11 4.68 -7.66 7.38
CA ARG A 11 6.09 -8.03 7.25
C ARG A 11 6.42 -8.97 6.08
N ASP A 12 5.40 -9.56 5.43
CA ASP A 12 5.61 -10.37 4.23
C ASP A 12 5.74 -9.48 2.98
N PHE A 13 5.42 -8.18 3.09
CA PHE A 13 5.42 -7.22 1.99
C PHE A 13 6.69 -6.35 2.00
N HIS A 14 7.85 -7.00 2.00
CA HIS A 14 9.13 -6.35 1.77
C HIS A 14 9.67 -6.80 0.42
N THR A 15 10.07 -5.86 -0.44
CA THR A 15 10.83 -6.23 -1.62
C THR A 15 12.29 -6.44 -1.22
N ARG A 16 12.99 -7.41 -1.83
CA ARG A 16 14.43 -7.62 -1.61
C ARG A 16 15.29 -6.87 -2.62
N ASP A 17 14.66 -6.06 -3.46
CA ASP A 17 15.31 -5.32 -4.53
C ASP A 17 15.92 -4.04 -3.95
N ILE A 18 17.13 -4.19 -3.44
CA ILE A 18 17.93 -3.10 -2.87
C ILE A 18 18.44 -2.22 -4.01
N LEU A 19 18.35 -0.90 -3.81
CA LEU A 19 18.92 0.07 -4.74
C LEU A 19 20.46 -0.07 -4.74
N PRO A 20 21.12 -0.29 -5.90
CA PRO A 20 22.57 -0.52 -5.95
C PRO A 20 23.39 0.62 -5.35
N ASN A 21 23.03 1.85 -5.70
CA ASN A 21 23.55 3.06 -5.09
C ASN A 21 22.45 3.64 -4.21
N ARG A 22 22.67 3.67 -2.89
CA ARG A 22 21.66 4.13 -1.94
C ARG A 22 21.67 5.65 -1.80
N LEU A 23 20.50 6.22 -1.51
CA LEU A 23 20.31 7.64 -1.21
C LEU A 23 20.83 7.96 0.20
N PRO A 24 21.27 9.19 0.48
CA PRO A 24 21.43 9.64 1.85
C PRO A 24 20.09 9.53 2.57
N LYS A 25 20.13 9.39 3.89
CA LYS A 25 18.93 9.10 4.70
C LYS A 25 17.83 10.13 4.44
N LEU A 26 16.68 9.68 3.93
CA LEU A 26 15.47 10.48 3.80
C LEU A 26 14.46 10.10 4.88
N ALA A 27 13.73 11.09 5.40
CA ALA A 27 12.58 10.86 6.27
C ALA A 27 11.33 10.53 5.46
N LEU A 28 10.51 9.60 5.97
CA LEU A 28 9.24 9.24 5.33
C LEU A 28 8.20 10.34 5.55
N LEU A 29 7.58 10.82 4.48
CA LEU A 29 6.33 11.56 4.51
C LEU A 29 5.28 10.84 3.68
N VAL A 30 4.09 10.64 4.24
CA VAL A 30 2.96 10.06 3.51
C VAL A 30 1.83 11.07 3.51
N HIS A 31 1.29 11.36 2.33
CA HIS A 31 0.12 12.22 2.22
C HIS A 31 -1.14 11.42 2.57
N GLU A 32 -1.38 11.26 3.88
CA GLU A 32 -2.43 10.41 4.47
C GLU A 32 -3.79 10.57 3.78
N ARG A 33 -4.22 11.81 3.55
CA ARG A 33 -5.52 12.12 2.94
C ARG A 33 -5.70 11.46 1.57
N SER A 34 -4.65 11.37 0.76
CA SER A 34 -4.74 10.71 -0.56
C SER A 34 -4.95 9.20 -0.46
N PHE A 35 -4.41 8.56 0.59
CA PHE A 35 -4.61 7.14 0.84
C PHE A 35 -5.95 6.89 1.50
N LEU A 36 -6.34 7.72 2.47
CA LEU A 36 -7.64 7.64 3.14
C LEU A 36 -8.79 7.78 2.13
N GLU A 37 -8.78 8.81 1.28
CA GLU A 37 -9.85 8.99 0.29
C GLU A 37 -9.96 7.81 -0.68
N ALA A 38 -8.83 7.25 -1.12
CA ALA A 38 -8.82 6.10 -2.02
C ALA A 38 -9.25 4.79 -1.35
N PHE A 39 -8.79 4.53 -0.13
CA PHE A 39 -9.02 3.27 0.57
C PHE A 39 -10.35 3.25 1.31
N ASP A 40 -10.76 4.36 1.93
CA ASP A 40 -12.02 4.47 2.67
C ASP A 40 -13.23 4.29 1.75
N ILE A 41 -13.26 4.98 0.61
CA ILE A 41 -14.34 4.82 -0.38
C ILE A 41 -14.44 3.36 -0.85
N ALA A 42 -13.31 2.67 -0.98
CA ALA A 42 -13.29 1.29 -1.44
C ALA A 42 -13.69 0.28 -0.36
N LEU A 43 -13.21 0.47 0.88
CA LEU A 43 -13.45 -0.41 2.02
C LEU A 43 -14.85 -0.19 2.59
N THR A 44 -15.26 1.06 2.81
CA THR A 44 -16.60 1.41 3.32
C THR A 44 -17.71 0.98 2.36
N ARG A 45 -17.51 1.13 1.03
CA ARG A 45 -18.43 0.55 0.03
C ARG A 45 -18.58 -0.96 0.17
N GLU A 46 -17.51 -1.68 0.52
CA GLU A 46 -17.60 -3.14 0.69
C GLU A 46 -18.15 -3.58 2.04
N VAL A 47 -17.93 -2.81 3.10
CA VAL A 47 -18.60 -3.06 4.37
C VAL A 47 -20.11 -2.83 4.20
N VAL A 48 -20.52 -1.78 3.49
CA VAL A 48 -21.94 -1.51 3.15
C VAL A 48 -22.53 -2.60 2.24
N ILE A 49 -21.80 -3.08 1.21
CA ILE A 49 -22.33 -4.07 0.27
C ILE A 49 -22.29 -5.51 0.83
N ASN A 50 -21.26 -5.89 1.61
CA ASN A 50 -21.09 -7.28 2.07
C ASN A 50 -21.62 -7.55 3.49
N ASN A 51 -21.93 -6.54 4.32
CA ASN A 51 -22.66 -6.77 5.57
C ASN A 51 -24.15 -7.00 5.29
N MET A 52 -24.45 -8.19 4.78
CA MET A 52 -25.70 -8.89 5.05
C MET A 52 -25.71 -9.43 6.49
N VAL A 53 -25.47 -8.55 7.48
CA VAL A 53 -25.87 -8.79 8.87
C VAL A 53 -27.07 -7.88 9.06
N GLY A 54 -28.26 -8.49 8.99
CA GLY A 54 -29.53 -7.84 8.69
C GLY A 54 -29.88 -6.64 9.55
N GLY A 55 -29.96 -5.47 8.92
CA GLY A 55 -30.54 -4.26 9.49
C GLY A 55 -30.37 -3.05 8.56
N PRO A 56 -31.26 -2.04 8.62
CA PRO A 56 -31.23 -0.85 7.74
C PRO A 56 -30.11 0.14 8.06
N TYR A 57 -29.17 -0.23 8.93
CA TYR A 57 -28.12 0.65 9.41
C TYR A 57 -26.83 0.32 8.65
N ALA A 58 -26.24 1.33 8.02
CA ALA A 58 -24.86 1.34 7.58
C ALA A 58 -23.96 0.75 8.69
N PRO A 59 -22.82 0.10 8.33
CA PRO A 59 -21.89 -0.36 9.35
C PRO A 59 -21.61 0.76 10.32
N ALA A 60 -21.63 0.41 11.61
CA ALA A 60 -21.33 1.36 12.64
C ALA A 60 -20.02 2.09 12.32
N PRO A 61 -19.97 3.45 12.40
CA PRO A 61 -18.85 4.23 11.89
C PRO A 61 -17.47 3.75 12.39
N TRP A 62 -17.37 3.32 13.64
CA TRP A 62 -16.13 2.81 14.24
C TRP A 62 -15.54 1.56 13.55
N VAL A 63 -16.37 0.73 12.91
CA VAL A 63 -15.89 -0.45 12.17
C VAL A 63 -15.25 -0.02 10.84
N ALA A 64 -15.81 1.00 10.19
CA ALA A 64 -15.22 1.57 8.98
C ALA A 64 -13.87 2.24 9.30
N TYR A 65 -13.82 3.05 10.36
CA TYR A 65 -12.58 3.69 10.81
C TYR A 65 -11.49 2.67 11.15
N GLY A 66 -11.79 1.64 11.94
CA GLY A 66 -10.77 0.66 12.33
C GLY A 66 -10.14 -0.09 11.15
N VAL A 67 -10.91 -0.39 10.10
CA VAL A 67 -10.40 -1.06 8.90
C VAL A 67 -9.57 -0.11 8.03
N THR A 68 -10.02 1.13 7.88
CA THR A 68 -9.32 2.17 7.12
C THR A 68 -8.00 2.57 7.79
N ASP A 69 -8.00 2.71 9.12
CA ASP A 69 -6.81 3.00 9.92
C ASP A 69 -5.76 1.89 9.78
N GLN A 70 -6.21 0.63 9.83
CA GLN A 70 -5.32 -0.51 9.64
C GLN A 70 -4.70 -0.53 8.24
N ALA A 71 -5.49 -0.24 7.20
CA ALA A 71 -4.98 -0.14 5.84
C ALA A 71 -3.97 1.00 5.69
N LEU A 72 -4.17 2.14 6.34
CA LEU A 72 -3.22 3.25 6.33
C LEU A 72 -1.93 2.90 7.08
N GLN A 73 -2.01 2.25 8.24
CA GLN A 73 -0.84 1.72 8.95
C GLN A 73 -0.03 0.75 8.09
N ASP A 74 -0.70 -0.11 7.31
CA ASP A 74 0.00 -1.01 6.39
C ASP A 74 0.80 -0.23 5.33
N VAL A 75 0.27 0.89 4.82
CA VAL A 75 0.98 1.78 3.88
C VAL A 75 2.23 2.35 4.51
N PHE A 76 2.10 2.93 5.71
CA PHE A 76 3.25 3.49 6.44
C PHE A 76 4.34 2.44 6.65
N ASN A 77 3.96 1.23 7.05
CA ASN A 77 4.89 0.13 7.24
C ASN A 77 5.57 -0.26 5.92
N VAL A 78 4.81 -0.50 4.85
CA VAL A 78 5.41 -0.94 3.58
C VAL A 78 6.29 0.13 2.95
N LEU A 79 5.84 1.38 2.90
CA LEU A 79 6.64 2.47 2.33
C LEU A 79 7.84 2.83 3.22
N GLY A 80 7.66 2.80 4.54
CA GLY A 80 8.74 3.01 5.50
C GLY A 80 9.82 1.95 5.37
N ASN A 81 9.44 0.67 5.35
CA ASN A 81 10.38 -0.44 5.18
C ASN A 81 11.09 -0.34 3.83
N GLU A 82 10.36 -0.03 2.75
CA GLU A 82 10.96 0.12 1.42
C GLU A 82 11.97 1.28 1.38
N LEU A 83 11.65 2.41 2.00
CA LEU A 83 12.55 3.56 2.08
C LEU A 83 13.78 3.25 2.94
N GLU A 84 13.58 2.70 4.14
CA GLU A 84 14.65 2.48 5.11
C GLU A 84 15.56 1.31 4.76
N GLU A 85 15.01 0.19 4.30
CA GLU A 85 15.77 -1.05 4.07
C GLU A 85 16.40 -1.09 2.67
N ASN A 86 15.71 -0.54 1.65
CA ASN A 86 16.09 -0.71 0.25
C ASN A 86 16.65 0.54 -0.42
N MET A 87 16.26 1.75 0.01
CA MET A 87 16.63 3.00 -0.68
C MET A 87 17.64 3.83 0.10
N ASN A 88 17.46 3.97 1.41
CA ASN A 88 18.33 4.75 2.27
C ASN A 88 19.64 4.00 2.57
N GLN A 89 20.73 4.77 2.63
CA GLN A 89 21.96 4.33 3.26
C GLN A 89 21.70 4.08 4.76
N SER A 90 22.20 2.96 5.29
CA SER A 90 22.16 2.68 6.72
C SER A 90 23.13 3.62 7.45
N ALA A 91 22.71 4.86 7.66
CA ALA A 91 23.49 5.87 8.37
C ALA A 91 22.70 6.35 9.59
N THR A 92 23.22 6.03 10.77
CA THR A 92 22.85 6.66 12.04
C THR A 92 23.08 8.17 11.90
N GLY A 93 22.03 8.97 11.81
CA GLY A 93 22.16 10.40 11.51
C GLY A 93 20.83 11.12 11.25
N GLN A 94 20.91 12.44 11.09
CA GLN A 94 19.79 13.28 10.68
C GLN A 94 19.48 13.08 9.19
N PRO A 95 18.19 13.09 8.80
CA PRO A 95 17.81 12.95 7.40
C PRO A 95 18.21 14.19 6.59
N PHE A 96 18.55 14.00 5.31
CA PHE A 96 18.93 15.04 4.34
C PHE A 96 17.74 15.66 3.61
N GLY A 97 16.53 15.17 3.89
CA GLY A 97 15.33 15.54 3.18
C GLY A 97 14.19 14.59 3.49
N HIS A 98 13.11 14.70 2.72
CA HIS A 98 11.93 13.86 2.85
C HIS A 98 11.64 13.10 1.56
N ALA A 99 11.24 11.84 1.70
CA ALA A 99 10.60 11.08 0.64
C ALA A 99 9.10 11.12 0.88
N LYS A 100 8.40 11.90 0.06
CA LYS A 100 6.97 12.15 0.16
C LYS A 100 6.19 11.30 -0.81
N PHE A 101 5.28 10.49 -0.29
CA PHE A 101 4.44 9.60 -1.07
C PHE A 101 3.01 10.11 -1.15
N LYS A 102 2.46 10.10 -2.36
CA LYS A 102 1.08 10.50 -2.63
C LYS A 102 0.43 9.53 -3.61
N LEU A 103 -0.82 9.19 -3.35
CA LEU A 103 -1.62 8.44 -4.29
C LEU A 103 -2.31 9.39 -5.28
N LEU A 104 -2.12 9.18 -6.58
CA LEU A 104 -2.73 10.01 -7.63
C LEU A 104 -4.03 9.42 -8.15
N GLN A 105 -3.99 8.13 -8.46
CA GLN A 105 -5.13 7.40 -8.98
C GLN A 105 -5.27 6.08 -8.23
N TYR A 106 -6.51 5.66 -8.02
CA TYR A 106 -6.84 4.38 -7.44
C TYR A 106 -8.10 3.82 -8.10
N GLN A 107 -7.97 2.61 -8.62
CA GLN A 107 -9.08 1.86 -9.19
C GLN A 107 -9.07 0.43 -8.66
N ARG A 108 -10.19 0.03 -8.04
CA ARG A 108 -10.43 -1.38 -7.70
C ARG A 108 -11.38 -2.00 -8.71
N ARG A 109 -11.01 -3.17 -9.22
CA ARG A 109 -11.86 -4.04 -10.03
C ARG A 109 -12.05 -5.37 -9.34
N ASN A 110 -13.29 -5.70 -9.03
CA ASN A 110 -13.64 -7.01 -8.51
C ASN A 110 -13.98 -7.89 -9.72
N SER A 111 -13.21 -8.96 -9.90
CA SER A 111 -13.36 -9.90 -11.01
C SER A 111 -13.66 -11.30 -10.47
N GLY A 112 -14.29 -12.13 -11.31
CA GLY A 112 -14.65 -13.50 -10.90
C GLY A 112 -16.09 -13.67 -10.42
N TRP A 113 -17.04 -12.84 -10.86
CA TRP A 113 -18.47 -13.08 -10.64
C TRP A 113 -18.92 -14.47 -11.10
N GLY A 114 -18.34 -14.99 -12.19
CA GLY A 114 -18.58 -16.36 -12.64
C GLY A 114 -18.17 -17.42 -11.60
N TRP A 115 -17.08 -17.18 -10.86
CA TRP A 115 -16.67 -18.06 -9.77
C TRP A 115 -17.67 -18.02 -8.62
N THR A 116 -18.22 -16.85 -8.29
CA THR A 116 -19.28 -16.73 -7.28
C THR A 116 -20.52 -17.54 -7.67
N ILE A 117 -20.98 -17.42 -8.92
CA ILE A 117 -22.16 -18.15 -9.43
C ILE A 117 -21.91 -19.66 -9.42
N ALA A 118 -20.76 -20.10 -9.93
CA ALA A 118 -20.39 -21.51 -9.92
C ALA A 118 -20.28 -22.06 -8.49
N SER A 119 -19.70 -21.28 -7.57
CA SER A 119 -19.60 -21.62 -6.15
C SER A 119 -20.99 -21.75 -5.52
N ALA A 120 -21.91 -20.83 -5.80
CA ALA A 120 -23.30 -20.91 -5.31
C ALA A 120 -24.02 -22.15 -5.87
N GLY A 121 -23.91 -22.41 -7.18
CA GLY A 121 -24.54 -23.56 -7.83
C GLY A 121 -23.98 -24.92 -7.39
N THR A 122 -22.74 -24.95 -6.90
CA THR A 122 -22.07 -26.16 -6.38
C THR A 122 -22.06 -26.22 -4.85
N LEU A 123 -22.93 -25.45 -4.18
CA LEU A 123 -23.05 -25.40 -2.72
C LEU A 123 -21.71 -25.15 -2.01
N MET A 124 -20.84 -24.35 -2.62
CA MET A 124 -19.50 -23.99 -2.14
C MET A 124 -18.53 -25.17 -1.99
N ILE A 125 -18.90 -26.38 -2.46
CA ILE A 125 -18.08 -27.60 -2.31
C ILE A 125 -16.69 -27.40 -2.93
N PRO A 126 -16.52 -26.87 -4.16
CA PRO A 126 -15.20 -26.64 -4.73
C PRO A 126 -14.35 -25.64 -3.94
N ASN A 127 -14.97 -24.69 -3.24
CA ASN A 127 -14.26 -23.70 -2.43
C ASN A 127 -13.67 -24.32 -1.17
N LEU A 128 -14.27 -25.41 -0.65
CA LEU A 128 -13.67 -26.23 0.41
C LEU A 128 -12.33 -26.83 -0.04
N PHE A 129 -12.19 -27.10 -1.34
CA PHE A 129 -10.97 -27.62 -1.96
C PHE A 129 -10.06 -26.51 -2.53
N GLY A 130 -10.20 -25.27 -2.06
CA GLY A 130 -9.27 -24.18 -2.36
C GLY A 130 -9.60 -23.38 -3.62
N MET A 131 -10.73 -23.63 -4.27
CA MET A 131 -11.20 -22.81 -5.38
C MET A 131 -11.55 -21.38 -4.90
N PRO A 132 -11.02 -20.31 -5.53
CA PRO A 132 -11.30 -18.95 -5.11
C PRO A 132 -12.75 -18.56 -5.42
N LEU A 133 -13.36 -17.80 -4.51
CA LEU A 133 -14.70 -17.23 -4.65
C LEU A 133 -14.69 -16.01 -5.55
N ARG A 134 -13.71 -15.12 -5.35
CA ARG A 134 -13.52 -13.91 -6.17
C ARG A 134 -12.07 -13.46 -6.16
N THR A 135 -11.73 -12.58 -7.09
CA THR A 135 -10.42 -11.93 -7.15
C THR A 135 -10.58 -10.42 -7.09
N ASN A 136 -9.96 -9.81 -6.08
CA ASN A 136 -9.85 -8.36 -5.96
C ASN A 136 -8.58 -7.93 -6.71
N ARG A 137 -8.75 -7.07 -7.70
CA ARG A 137 -7.66 -6.44 -8.44
C ARG A 137 -7.64 -4.95 -8.10
N VAL A 138 -6.48 -4.46 -7.73
CA VAL A 138 -6.22 -3.05 -7.43
C VAL A 138 -5.21 -2.54 -8.44
N GLU A 139 -5.52 -1.39 -9.01
CA GLU A 139 -4.65 -0.61 -9.87
C GLU A 139 -4.52 0.76 -9.21
N LEU A 140 -3.29 1.22 -9.03
CA LEU A 140 -3.03 2.53 -8.46
C LEU A 140 -1.91 3.23 -9.21
N GLU A 141 -1.82 4.54 -9.01
CA GLU A 141 -0.70 5.36 -9.47
C GLU A 141 -0.08 6.03 -8.25
N LEU A 142 1.16 5.64 -7.94
CA LEU A 142 1.92 6.15 -6.81
C LEU A 142 2.88 7.23 -7.30
N GLN A 143 2.89 8.34 -6.58
CA GLN A 143 3.84 9.42 -6.77
C GLN A 143 4.81 9.45 -5.58
N MET A 144 6.10 9.52 -5.89
CA MET A 144 7.16 9.79 -4.93
C MET A 144 7.83 11.12 -5.27
N GLU A 145 7.89 12.02 -4.30
CA GLU A 145 8.63 13.27 -4.37
C GLU A 145 9.80 13.20 -3.39
N ILE A 146 11.00 13.57 -3.85
CA ILE A 146 12.14 13.77 -2.95
C ILE A 146 12.26 15.27 -2.72
N GLU A 147 12.11 15.68 -1.47
CA GLU A 147 12.26 17.05 -1.02
C GLU A 147 13.61 17.19 -0.28
N ASP A 148 14.32 18.29 -0.49
CA ASP A 148 15.54 18.61 0.24
C ASP A 148 15.23 19.07 1.69
N ALA A 149 16.28 19.35 2.47
CA ALA A 149 16.13 19.84 3.84
C ALA A 149 15.39 21.20 3.94
N LYS A 150 15.25 21.95 2.84
CA LYS A 150 14.54 23.22 2.75
C LYS A 150 13.09 23.05 2.27
N GLY A 151 12.65 21.82 2.02
CA GLY A 151 11.32 21.50 1.50
C GLY A 151 11.15 21.76 0.00
N GLN A 152 12.23 21.94 -0.76
CA GLN A 152 12.17 22.07 -2.21
C GLN A 152 12.15 20.68 -2.85
N THR A 153 11.19 20.43 -3.74
CA THR A 153 11.13 19.19 -4.50
C THR A 153 12.29 19.11 -5.49
N VAL A 154 13.21 18.18 -5.25
CA VAL A 154 14.38 17.90 -6.08
C VAL A 154 13.97 17.08 -7.31
N VAL A 155 13.14 16.06 -7.08
CA VAL A 155 12.64 15.18 -8.15
C VAL A 155 11.28 14.60 -7.79
N ARG A 156 10.53 14.25 -8.84
CA ARG A 156 9.23 13.61 -8.76
C ARG A 156 9.20 12.40 -9.68
N TYR A 157 8.81 11.26 -9.13
CA TYR A 157 8.57 10.02 -9.85
C TYR A 157 7.10 9.66 -9.74
N THR A 158 6.58 9.08 -10.81
CA THR A 158 5.22 8.53 -10.84
C THR A 158 5.27 7.18 -11.51
N ALA A 159 4.62 6.20 -10.88
CA ALA A 159 4.53 4.85 -11.44
C ALA A 159 3.14 4.23 -11.20
N PRO A 160 2.62 3.49 -12.18
CA PRO A 160 1.48 2.63 -11.96
C PRO A 160 1.89 1.39 -11.16
N GLY A 161 0.95 0.82 -10.41
CA GLY A 161 1.11 -0.42 -9.68
C GLY A 161 -0.14 -1.28 -9.73
N VAL A 162 0.03 -2.59 -9.83
CA VAL A 162 -1.06 -3.55 -9.93
C VAL A 162 -0.91 -4.66 -8.90
N GLY A 163 -1.97 -4.87 -8.11
CA GLY A 163 -2.05 -5.93 -7.12
C GLY A 163 -3.28 -6.80 -7.29
N LYS A 164 -3.12 -8.11 -7.04
CA LYS A 164 -4.23 -9.07 -7.12
C LYS A 164 -4.23 -9.99 -5.90
N ALA A 165 -5.39 -10.16 -5.30
CA ALA A 165 -5.59 -11.11 -4.22
C ALA A 165 -6.89 -11.87 -4.40
N ARG A 166 -6.87 -13.15 -4.03
CA ARG A 166 -8.01 -14.05 -4.13
C ARG A 166 -8.69 -14.18 -2.77
N VAL A 167 -10.01 -14.11 -2.78
CA VAL A 167 -10.85 -14.50 -1.65
C VAL A 167 -11.11 -15.99 -1.77
N ALA A 168 -10.77 -16.73 -0.73
CA ALA A 168 -11.01 -18.16 -0.65
C ALA A 168 -11.38 -18.54 0.80
N ALA A 169 -12.15 -19.61 0.96
CA ALA A 169 -12.40 -20.21 2.27
C ALA A 169 -11.10 -20.86 2.81
N TYR A 170 -11.11 -21.38 4.05
CA TYR A 170 -10.08 -22.22 4.73
C TYR A 170 -8.61 -21.82 4.56
N HIS A 171 -8.06 -21.87 3.35
CA HIS A 171 -6.68 -21.54 2.97
C HIS A 171 -6.50 -20.12 2.40
N GLY A 172 -7.59 -19.40 2.16
CA GLY A 172 -7.61 -18.06 1.58
C GLY A 172 -7.63 -16.92 2.59
N TYR A 173 -7.64 -15.70 2.05
CA TYR A 173 -7.97 -14.50 2.81
C TYR A 173 -9.48 -14.26 2.73
N ASP A 174 -10.05 -13.69 3.80
CA ASP A 174 -11.35 -13.05 3.69
C ASP A 174 -11.29 -11.86 2.74
N ASN A 175 -12.44 -11.23 2.51
CA ASN A 175 -12.49 -10.13 1.57
C ASN A 175 -11.67 -8.91 1.99
N THR A 176 -11.77 -8.48 3.24
CA THR A 176 -11.07 -7.29 3.76
C THR A 176 -9.56 -7.48 3.66
N ASN A 177 -9.06 -8.63 4.11
CA ASN A 177 -7.65 -8.99 4.05
C ASN A 177 -7.17 -9.22 2.60
N ALA A 178 -8.03 -9.73 1.70
CA ALA A 178 -7.71 -9.81 0.28
C ALA A 178 -7.57 -8.41 -0.34
N VAL A 179 -8.48 -7.46 -0.05
CA VAL A 179 -8.35 -6.08 -0.54
C VAL A 179 -7.08 -5.43 -0.01
N ARG A 180 -6.82 -5.51 1.30
CA ARG A 180 -5.57 -5.00 1.90
C ARG A 180 -4.34 -5.60 1.23
N LYS A 181 -4.31 -6.91 1.05
CA LYS A 181 -3.23 -7.59 0.30
C LYS A 181 -3.06 -7.06 -1.12
N ALA A 182 -4.16 -6.86 -1.85
CA ALA A 182 -4.10 -6.34 -3.22
C ALA A 182 -3.54 -4.89 -3.23
N ASN A 183 -3.89 -4.05 -2.26
CA ASN A 183 -3.32 -2.71 -2.11
C ASN A 183 -1.80 -2.78 -1.89
N LEU A 184 -1.34 -3.63 -0.96
CA LEU A 184 0.09 -3.75 -0.66
C LEU A 184 0.90 -4.28 -1.84
N LEU A 185 0.38 -5.28 -2.56
CA LEU A 185 1.03 -5.77 -3.79
C LEU A 185 1.11 -4.68 -4.86
N ALA A 186 0.07 -3.85 -5.01
CA ALA A 186 0.08 -2.76 -5.98
C ALA A 186 1.10 -1.67 -5.61
N LEU A 187 1.26 -1.37 -4.31
CA LEU A 187 2.30 -0.43 -3.86
C LEU A 187 3.71 -0.98 -4.10
N GLN A 188 3.95 -2.27 -3.82
CA GLN A 188 5.24 -2.90 -4.11
C GLN A 188 5.59 -2.85 -5.60
N ASP A 189 4.60 -3.14 -6.46
CA ASP A 189 4.75 -3.08 -7.91
C ASP A 189 5.13 -1.67 -8.39
N ALA A 190 4.40 -0.64 -7.92
CA ALA A 190 4.71 0.76 -8.23
C ALA A 190 6.10 1.16 -7.70
N MET A 191 6.46 0.75 -6.48
CA MET A 191 7.77 1.04 -5.90
C MET A 191 8.92 0.38 -6.66
N SER A 192 8.72 -0.83 -7.19
CA SER A 192 9.71 -1.47 -8.07
C SER A 192 10.02 -0.60 -9.29
N VAL A 193 8.99 -0.04 -9.93
CA VAL A 193 9.16 0.85 -11.09
C VAL A 193 9.84 2.17 -10.69
N ILE A 194 9.43 2.78 -9.57
CA ILE A 194 10.05 4.02 -9.07
C ILE A 194 11.54 3.79 -8.79
N LYS A 195 11.92 2.67 -8.16
CA LYS A 195 13.33 2.34 -7.92
C LYS A 195 14.14 2.21 -9.19
N GLN A 196 13.56 1.62 -10.24
CA GLN A 196 14.23 1.54 -11.55
C GLN A 196 14.47 2.93 -12.15
N GLN A 197 13.47 3.82 -12.09
CA GLN A 197 13.61 5.21 -12.55
C GLN A 197 14.62 6.00 -11.71
N LEU A 198 14.65 5.73 -10.41
CA LEU A 198 15.52 6.42 -9.47
C LEU A 198 16.99 6.01 -9.64
N ASN A 199 17.25 4.74 -9.96
CA ASN A 199 18.60 4.20 -10.11
C ASN A 199 19.45 4.96 -11.15
N SER A 200 18.84 5.54 -12.18
CA SER A 200 19.58 6.34 -13.18
C SER A 200 20.04 7.70 -12.66
N ASN A 201 19.43 8.21 -11.58
CA ASN A 201 19.61 9.59 -11.11
C ASN A 201 20.27 9.69 -9.73
N VAL A 202 20.59 8.56 -9.08
CA VAL A 202 21.07 8.52 -7.69
C VAL A 202 22.27 9.43 -7.45
N SER A 203 23.29 9.38 -8.32
CA SER A 203 24.51 10.16 -8.13
C SER A 203 24.24 11.67 -8.09
N THR A 204 23.35 12.14 -8.97
CA THR A 204 22.94 13.55 -9.03
C THR A 204 22.12 13.93 -7.80
N LEU A 205 21.20 13.05 -7.38
CA LEU A 205 20.37 13.29 -6.19
C LEU A 205 21.20 13.34 -4.91
N ASN A 206 22.18 12.45 -4.77
CA ASN A 206 23.07 12.45 -3.61
C ASN A 206 23.81 13.79 -3.50
N SER A 207 24.40 14.28 -4.59
CA SER A 207 25.10 15.57 -4.60
C SER A 207 24.17 16.75 -4.27
N GLN A 208 22.93 16.74 -4.76
CA GLN A 208 21.94 17.78 -4.48
C GLN A 208 21.50 17.77 -3.00
N LEU A 209 21.21 16.59 -2.46
CA LEU A 209 20.81 16.42 -1.06
C LEU A 209 21.95 16.75 -0.09
N GLU A 210 23.18 16.33 -0.41
CA GLU A 210 24.37 16.67 0.39
C GLU A 210 24.65 18.17 0.40
N THR A 211 24.49 18.84 -0.74
CA THR A 211 24.63 20.31 -0.84
C THR A 211 23.56 21.05 -0.04
N ALA A 212 22.35 20.52 0.01
CA ALA A 212 21.24 21.10 0.77
C ALA A 212 21.42 20.94 2.29
N GLY A 213 22.17 19.92 2.73
CA GLY A 213 22.44 19.63 4.13
C GLY A 213 21.37 18.76 4.80
N THR A 214 21.45 18.65 6.12
CA THR A 214 20.50 17.86 6.93
C THR A 214 19.33 18.69 7.42
N ILE A 215 18.19 18.04 7.64
CA ILE A 215 17.00 18.65 8.26
C ILE A 215 17.37 19.05 9.69
N GLU A 216 17.31 20.36 9.97
CA GLU A 216 17.46 20.87 11.32
C GLU A 216 16.31 20.31 12.19
N LYS A 217 16.66 19.70 13.32
CA LYS A 217 15.66 19.40 14.36
C LYS A 217 15.01 20.73 14.77
N GLN A 218 13.76 20.96 14.38
CA GLN A 218 12.98 22.01 15.00
C GLN A 218 12.89 21.69 16.49
N SER A 219 13.65 22.43 17.30
CA SER A 219 13.56 22.40 18.75
C SER A 219 12.17 22.90 19.11
N GLY A 220 11.26 21.99 19.42
CA GLY A 220 9.87 22.29 19.74
C GLY A 220 9.76 23.38 20.81
N LYS A 221 8.89 24.34 20.56
CA LYS A 221 8.21 25.15 21.57
C LYS A 221 6.88 24.51 21.88
#